data_AF-A0AAW0Q6Y1-F1
#
_entry.id   AF-A0AAW0Q6Y1-F1
#
_cell.length_a   1.000
_cell.length_b   1.000
_cell.length_c   1.000
_cell.angle_alpha   90.00
_cell.angle_beta   90.00
_cell.angle_gamma   90.00
#
_symmetry.space_group_name_H-M   'P 1'
#
loop_
_entity.id
_entity.type
_entity.pdbx_description
1 polymer ?
#
loop_
_entity_poly.entity_id
_entity_poly.type
_entity_poly.pdbx_seq_one_letter_code
_entity_poly.pdbx_strand_id
1 'polypeptide(L)'
;MFIVTNPRSPLYLRETGSVLFVQARLARASSFSKLIKEEAASRSSSAPRKSIKEGKKRKADNSTPSSEAECEPTVSKKAKIWRNGSTNELEECHQLLGELETHQDAWPFLQPVNLKTVPGYKKIVKKPMDFSTIREKIINKQYSSGEGFKDDVNLVFDNCERFNEDNSEIGKAGHIMRTFFDKRWTELLKRW
;
A
#
# COMPACT_ATOMS: atom_id res chain seq x y z
N MET A 1 -16.88 14.09 -20.90
CA MET A 1 -16.30 13.62 -19.62
C MET A 1 -15.48 12.39 -19.94
N PHE A 2 -14.21 12.27 -19.52
CA PHE A 2 -13.40 11.08 -19.82
C PHE A 2 -13.78 9.95 -18.87
N ILE A 3 -14.78 9.17 -19.28
CA ILE A 3 -15.21 7.99 -18.57
C ILE A 3 -14.07 6.96 -18.68
N VAL A 4 -13.51 6.55 -17.54
CA VAL A 4 -12.89 5.21 -17.47
C VAL A 4 -14.07 4.26 -17.59
N THR A 5 -14.33 3.76 -18.80
CA THR A 5 -15.53 2.97 -19.08
C THR A 5 -15.42 1.61 -18.40
N ASN A 6 -16.40 1.25 -17.58
CA ASN A 6 -16.48 -0.09 -16.97
C ASN A 6 -16.35 -1.15 -18.08
N PRO A 7 -15.26 -1.95 -18.12
CA PRO A 7 -14.98 -2.84 -19.23
C PRO A 7 -15.91 -4.06 -19.27
N ARG A 8 -16.71 -4.26 -18.21
CA ARG A 8 -17.76 -5.28 -18.13
C ARG A 8 -19.15 -4.72 -18.45
N SER A 9 -19.29 -3.42 -18.72
CA SER A 9 -20.60 -2.82 -19.03
C SER A 9 -21.11 -3.26 -20.41
N PRO A 10 -22.41 -3.56 -20.57
CA PRO A 10 -22.98 -3.95 -21.86
C PRO A 10 -22.84 -2.88 -22.95
N LEU A 11 -22.68 -1.61 -22.58
CA LEU A 11 -22.43 -0.51 -23.52
C LEU A 11 -21.01 -0.58 -24.08
N TYR A 12 -19.99 -0.64 -23.21
CA TYR A 12 -18.58 -0.75 -23.63
C TYR A 12 -18.32 -1.99 -24.51
N LEU A 13 -18.95 -3.13 -24.18
CA LEU A 13 -18.83 -4.36 -24.95
C LEU A 13 -19.49 -4.26 -26.34
N ARG A 14 -20.56 -3.46 -26.49
CA ARG A 14 -21.20 -3.18 -27.78
C ARG A 14 -20.40 -2.19 -28.62
N GLU A 15 -19.81 -1.16 -28.00
CA GLU A 15 -19.06 -0.12 -28.71
C GLU A 15 -17.66 -0.58 -29.15
N THR A 16 -16.99 -1.44 -28.37
CA THR A 16 -15.62 -1.89 -28.66
C THR A 16 -15.51 -3.25 -29.34
N GLY A 17 -16.60 -4.03 -29.39
CA GLY A 17 -16.65 -5.36 -30.01
C GLY A 17 -15.68 -6.40 -29.43
N SER A 18 -15.01 -6.10 -28.31
CA SER A 18 -13.77 -6.78 -27.92
C SER A 18 -13.98 -8.03 -27.05
N VAL A 19 -14.54 -9.07 -27.66
CA VAL A 19 -14.63 -10.42 -27.04
C VAL A 19 -13.28 -11.13 -27.10
N LEU A 20 -12.25 -10.58 -26.43
CA LEU A 20 -10.95 -11.28 -26.18
C LEU A 20 -10.01 -10.58 -25.17
N PHE A 21 -10.01 -9.24 -25.07
CA PHE A 21 -8.81 -8.53 -24.55
C PHE A 21 -8.73 -8.28 -23.03
N VAL A 22 -9.80 -8.53 -22.25
CA VAL A 22 -9.86 -8.09 -20.83
C VAL A 22 -9.33 -9.14 -19.82
N GLN A 23 -9.11 -10.40 -20.23
CA GLN A 23 -8.65 -11.48 -19.33
C GLN A 23 -7.14 -11.76 -19.35
N ALA A 24 -6.37 -11.08 -20.22
CA ALA A 24 -4.96 -11.39 -20.48
C ALA A 24 -3.95 -10.81 -19.45
N ARG A 25 -4.27 -10.84 -18.14
CA ARG A 25 -3.27 -10.59 -17.08
C ARG A 25 -3.44 -11.39 -15.77
N LEU A 26 -4.11 -12.54 -15.82
CA LEU A 26 -4.15 -13.53 -14.72
C LEU A 26 -2.82 -14.29 -14.55
N ALA A 27 -1.75 -13.56 -14.22
CA ALA A 27 -0.42 -14.11 -13.97
C ALA A 27 -0.30 -14.72 -12.55
N ARG A 28 -0.89 -15.90 -12.34
CA ARG A 28 -0.65 -16.82 -11.20
C ARG A 28 -0.62 -16.19 -9.79
N ALA A 29 -1.79 -15.93 -9.22
CA ALA A 29 -1.98 -15.69 -7.77
C ALA A 29 -1.79 -16.97 -6.90
N SER A 30 -0.82 -17.84 -7.23
CA SER A 30 -0.67 -19.18 -6.63
C SER A 30 0.78 -19.70 -6.67
N SER A 31 1.79 -18.82 -6.59
CA SER A 31 3.20 -19.25 -6.50
C SER A 31 4.13 -18.34 -5.68
N PHE A 32 3.72 -17.14 -5.25
CA PHE A 32 4.61 -16.25 -4.51
C PHE A 32 4.95 -16.75 -3.10
N SER A 33 4.05 -17.52 -2.48
CA SER A 33 4.29 -18.25 -1.22
C SER A 33 5.38 -19.33 -1.33
N LYS A 34 5.82 -19.70 -2.54
CA LYS A 34 7.03 -20.51 -2.75
C LYS A 34 8.30 -19.63 -2.78
N LEU A 35 8.30 -18.50 -3.48
CA LEU A 35 9.46 -17.59 -3.54
C LEU A 35 9.90 -17.11 -2.14
N ILE A 36 8.96 -16.81 -1.24
CA ILE A 36 9.29 -16.33 0.12
C ILE A 36 10.05 -17.41 0.94
N LYS A 37 9.84 -18.71 0.68
CA LYS A 37 10.60 -19.79 1.33
C LYS A 37 12.04 -19.91 0.80
N GLU A 38 12.28 -19.53 -0.45
CA GLU A 38 13.57 -19.70 -1.12
C GLU A 38 14.55 -18.57 -0.75
N GLU A 39 14.07 -17.33 -0.70
CA GLU A 39 14.84 -16.14 -0.28
C GLU A 39 15.23 -16.14 1.21
N ALA A 40 14.50 -16.90 2.04
CA ALA A 40 14.81 -17.07 3.46
C ALA A 40 15.92 -18.11 3.72
N ALA A 41 16.09 -19.10 2.83
CA ALA A 41 17.06 -20.18 3.00
C ALA A 41 18.49 -19.78 2.61
N SER A 42 18.65 -18.78 1.72
CA SER A 42 19.94 -18.39 1.14
C SER A 42 20.79 -17.45 2.00
N ARG A 43 20.21 -16.82 3.04
CA ARG A 43 20.84 -15.71 3.79
C ARG A 43 21.64 -16.13 5.04
N SER A 44 21.91 -17.42 5.24
CA SER A 44 22.48 -17.97 6.48
C SER A 44 23.97 -18.34 6.40
N SER A 45 24.83 -17.52 5.78
CA SER A 45 26.28 -17.63 6.03
C SER A 45 27.09 -16.32 5.92
N SER A 46 27.79 -16.02 7.03
CA SER A 46 29.06 -15.29 7.19
C SER A 46 29.03 -14.16 8.23
N ALA A 47 30.02 -14.18 9.12
CA ALA A 47 30.23 -13.24 10.23
C ALA A 47 31.76 -13.21 10.57
N PRO A 48 32.26 -12.41 11.54
CA PRO A 48 32.95 -11.17 11.20
C PRO A 48 34.43 -11.14 11.64
N ARG A 49 35.27 -10.28 11.03
CA ARG A 49 36.65 -10.01 11.48
C ARG A 49 37.06 -8.53 11.46
N LYS A 50 38.21 -8.25 12.08
CA LYS A 50 38.61 -6.96 12.72
C LYS A 50 39.73 -6.20 11.99
N SER A 51 39.66 -4.87 12.09
CA SER A 51 40.73 -3.88 12.40
C SER A 51 42.09 -3.90 11.68
N ILE A 52 42.57 -2.71 11.24
CA ILE A 52 43.78 -2.00 11.75
C ILE A 52 43.95 -0.60 11.09
N LYS A 53 44.87 0.22 11.62
CA LYS A 53 45.19 1.65 11.41
C LYS A 53 45.99 1.94 10.09
N GLU A 54 46.53 3.12 9.72
CA GLU A 54 46.81 4.39 10.44
C GLU A 54 47.09 5.62 9.49
N GLY A 55 46.83 6.86 9.95
CA GLY A 55 47.51 8.10 9.50
C GLY A 55 46.90 8.93 8.34
N LYS A 56 47.22 10.24 8.13
CA LYS A 56 48.00 11.18 8.98
C LYS A 56 47.82 12.70 8.61
N LYS A 57 47.02 13.43 9.41
CA LYS A 57 47.25 14.81 9.95
C LYS A 57 47.49 16.04 9.04
N ARG A 58 46.61 17.05 9.19
CA ARG A 58 46.82 18.53 9.40
C ARG A 58 45.49 19.07 9.97
N LYS A 59 45.37 19.68 11.17
CA LYS A 59 45.80 21.02 11.65
C LYS A 59 45.26 22.18 10.79
N ALA A 60 44.70 23.28 11.32
CA ALA A 60 44.62 23.75 12.73
C ALA A 60 43.48 24.79 12.92
N ASP A 61 43.01 25.21 14.12
CA ASP A 61 42.91 24.65 15.50
C ASP A 61 42.03 25.65 16.35
N ASN A 62 41.32 25.19 17.41
CA ASN A 62 40.74 25.98 18.55
C ASN A 62 39.46 26.88 18.31
N SER A 63 38.55 27.18 19.27
CA SER A 63 38.52 27.00 20.75
C SER A 63 37.07 26.84 21.33
N THR A 64 36.94 26.20 22.52
CA THR A 64 35.76 26.05 23.43
C THR A 64 35.75 27.12 24.55
N PRO A 65 34.87 27.13 25.60
CA PRO A 65 33.65 26.35 25.95
C PRO A 65 32.37 27.27 25.94
N SER A 66 31.24 27.14 26.68
CA SER A 66 30.68 26.29 27.77
C SER A 66 29.12 26.41 27.76
N SER A 67 28.23 25.97 28.69
CA SER A 67 28.30 25.30 30.01
C SER A 67 26.96 24.64 30.41
N GLU A 68 27.04 23.46 31.05
CA GLU A 68 26.29 22.95 32.23
C GLU A 68 24.82 23.36 32.55
N ALA A 69 23.90 22.38 32.56
CA ALA A 69 22.85 22.16 33.59
C ALA A 69 22.09 20.82 33.35
N GLU A 70 21.47 20.26 34.40
CA GLU A 70 20.61 19.05 34.37
C GLU A 70 19.35 19.27 35.26
N CYS A 71 18.33 18.39 35.38
CA CYS A 71 18.16 16.99 34.95
C CYS A 71 16.67 16.60 34.74
N GLU A 72 16.43 15.34 34.39
CA GLU A 72 15.16 14.58 34.43
C GLU A 72 14.71 14.28 35.91
N PRO A 73 13.52 13.69 36.22
CA PRO A 73 12.57 12.95 35.37
C PRO A 73 11.04 13.19 35.61
N THR A 74 10.21 12.33 34.99
CA THR A 74 8.80 11.95 35.31
C THR A 74 7.65 12.71 34.57
N VAL A 75 6.53 12.08 34.18
CA VAL A 75 6.11 10.66 34.25
C VAL A 75 5.27 10.19 33.04
N SER A 76 5.43 8.90 32.72
CA SER A 76 4.68 8.01 31.82
C SER A 76 3.27 8.39 31.35
N LYS A 77 3.08 8.36 30.01
CA LYS A 77 1.90 7.69 29.39
C LYS A 77 2.36 6.71 28.30
N LYS A 78 1.71 5.55 28.21
CA LYS A 78 2.20 4.37 27.48
C LYS A 78 2.19 4.57 25.97
N ALA A 79 3.37 4.76 25.35
CA ALA A 79 3.56 4.40 23.96
C ALA A 79 3.43 2.87 23.84
N LYS A 80 2.32 2.39 23.26
CA LYS A 80 2.12 0.96 22.96
C LYS A 80 3.12 0.58 21.88
N ILE A 81 4.21 -0.09 22.26
CA ILE A 81 5.15 -0.68 21.30
C ILE A 81 4.41 -1.83 20.61
N TRP A 82 3.82 -1.54 19.45
CA TRP A 82 3.31 -2.56 18.56
C TRP A 82 4.52 -3.35 18.04
N ARG A 83 4.68 -4.58 18.53
CA ARG A 83 5.64 -5.54 17.98
C ARG A 83 5.31 -5.77 16.50
N ASN A 84 6.32 -6.07 15.69
CA ASN A 84 6.21 -6.34 14.25
C ASN A 84 4.87 -6.98 13.87
N GLY A 85 4.18 -6.41 12.89
CA GLY A 85 3.04 -7.06 12.27
C GLY A 85 3.42 -8.46 11.85
N SER A 86 2.58 -9.45 12.20
CA SER A 86 2.96 -10.84 12.01
C SER A 86 3.03 -11.17 10.52
N THR A 87 3.87 -12.13 10.13
CA THR A 87 3.92 -12.54 8.71
C THR A 87 2.59 -13.10 8.21
N ASN A 88 1.71 -13.55 9.12
CA ASN A 88 0.34 -13.97 8.81
C ASN A 88 -0.59 -12.77 8.52
N GLU A 89 -0.46 -11.69 9.30
CA GLU A 89 -1.25 -10.46 9.15
C GLU A 89 -1.09 -9.83 7.75
N LEU A 90 0.15 -9.76 7.25
CA LEU A 90 0.43 -9.22 5.92
C LEU A 90 0.05 -10.17 4.77
N GLU A 91 0.07 -11.49 4.98
CA GLU A 91 -0.44 -12.45 3.98
C GLU A 91 -1.98 -12.40 3.91
N GLU A 92 -2.67 -12.23 5.04
CA GLU A 92 -4.13 -12.01 5.06
C GLU A 92 -4.51 -10.67 4.41
N CYS A 93 -3.71 -9.61 4.57
CA CYS A 93 -3.87 -8.36 3.81
C CYS A 93 -3.63 -8.56 2.29
N HIS A 94 -2.62 -9.36 1.91
CA HIS A 94 -2.35 -9.69 0.50
C HIS A 94 -3.49 -10.51 -0.13
N GLN A 95 -4.07 -11.47 0.61
CA GLN A 95 -5.24 -12.21 0.16
C GLN A 95 -6.45 -11.29 -0.02
N LEU A 96 -6.73 -10.40 0.95
CA LEU A 96 -7.83 -9.44 0.85
C LEU A 96 -7.65 -8.46 -0.33
N LEU A 97 -6.42 -8.05 -0.64
CA LEU A 97 -6.16 -7.25 -1.85
C LEU A 97 -6.53 -8.01 -3.14
N GLY A 98 -6.21 -9.30 -3.23
CA GLY A 98 -6.61 -10.14 -4.36
C GLY A 98 -8.14 -10.29 -4.50
N GLU A 99 -8.87 -10.32 -3.39
CA GLU A 99 -10.34 -10.27 -3.40
C GLU A 99 -10.86 -8.90 -3.88
N LEU A 100 -10.27 -7.80 -3.42
CA LEU A 100 -10.59 -6.44 -3.87
C LEU A 100 -10.34 -6.26 -5.38
N GLU A 101 -9.20 -6.72 -5.91
CA GLU A 101 -8.84 -6.57 -7.33
C GLU A 101 -9.69 -7.44 -8.27
N THR A 102 -10.30 -8.51 -7.77
CA THR A 102 -11.13 -9.42 -8.58
C THR A 102 -12.62 -9.07 -8.55
N HIS A 103 -13.07 -8.29 -7.55
CA HIS A 103 -14.43 -7.80 -7.43
C HIS A 103 -14.92 -7.08 -8.70
N GLN A 104 -16.21 -7.19 -9.03
CA GLN A 104 -16.73 -6.71 -10.31
C GLN A 104 -16.63 -5.18 -10.45
N ASP A 105 -16.78 -4.46 -9.33
CA ASP A 105 -16.77 -2.99 -9.23
C ASP A 105 -15.38 -2.41 -8.95
N ALA A 106 -14.34 -3.25 -8.96
CA ALA A 106 -12.96 -2.84 -8.69
C ALA A 106 -12.32 -2.00 -9.81
N TRP A 107 -12.93 -1.98 -10.99
CA TRP A 107 -12.37 -1.43 -12.22
C TRP A 107 -11.87 0.04 -12.18
N PRO A 108 -12.40 0.99 -11.37
CA PRO A 108 -11.84 2.34 -11.27
C PRO A 108 -10.54 2.38 -10.45
N PHE A 109 -10.28 1.34 -9.65
CA PHE A 109 -9.29 1.33 -8.56
C PHE A 109 -8.08 0.43 -8.84
N LEU A 110 -8.08 -0.31 -9.95
CA LEU A 110 -7.03 -1.28 -10.29
C LEU A 110 -5.67 -0.63 -10.64
N GLN A 111 -5.65 0.63 -11.06
CA GLN A 111 -4.48 1.33 -11.62
C GLN A 111 -4.47 2.81 -11.22
N PRO A 112 -3.31 3.49 -11.23
CA PRO A 112 -3.23 4.92 -10.90
C PRO A 112 -4.04 5.79 -11.85
N VAL A 113 -4.78 6.77 -11.31
CA VAL A 113 -5.56 7.72 -12.12
C VAL A 113 -4.64 8.54 -13.04
N ASN A 114 -4.88 8.49 -14.35
CA ASN A 114 -4.08 9.22 -15.34
C ASN A 114 -4.33 10.74 -15.24
N LEU A 115 -3.40 11.42 -14.59
CA LEU A 115 -3.45 12.85 -14.28
C LEU A 115 -3.37 13.77 -15.52
N LYS A 116 -3.21 13.24 -16.74
CA LYS A 116 -3.32 13.97 -18.01
C LYS A 116 -4.74 13.93 -18.59
N THR A 117 -5.50 12.86 -18.36
CA THR A 117 -6.84 12.65 -18.93
C THR A 117 -7.97 13.00 -17.96
N VAL A 118 -7.66 13.27 -16.69
CA VAL A 118 -8.62 13.67 -15.66
C VAL A 118 -8.32 15.11 -15.19
N PRO A 119 -8.91 16.14 -15.84
CA PRO A 119 -8.73 17.54 -15.43
C PRO A 119 -9.11 17.77 -13.96
N GLY A 120 -8.40 18.69 -13.31
CA GLY A 120 -8.70 19.07 -11.92
C GLY A 120 -8.25 18.08 -10.84
N TYR A 121 -7.98 16.80 -11.15
CA TYR A 121 -7.69 15.77 -10.15
C TYR A 121 -6.59 16.16 -9.14
N LYS A 122 -5.44 16.65 -9.62
CA LYS A 122 -4.33 17.16 -8.77
C LYS A 122 -4.71 18.35 -7.86
N LYS A 123 -5.76 19.11 -8.19
CA LYS A 123 -6.26 20.21 -7.35
C LYS A 123 -7.10 19.70 -6.17
N ILE A 124 -7.76 18.54 -6.34
CA ILE A 124 -8.70 17.95 -5.38
C ILE A 124 -7.99 16.85 -4.56
N VAL A 125 -7.54 15.79 -5.21
CA VAL A 125 -6.82 14.66 -4.60
C VAL A 125 -5.36 15.03 -4.32
N LYS A 126 -4.92 14.83 -3.07
CA LYS A 126 -3.58 15.23 -2.58
C LYS A 126 -2.60 14.06 -2.46
N LYS A 127 -3.10 12.86 -2.17
CA LYS A 127 -2.33 11.62 -2.08
C LYS A 127 -3.01 10.57 -2.97
N PRO A 128 -2.64 10.42 -4.25
CA PRO A 128 -3.17 9.35 -5.10
C PRO A 128 -2.86 7.98 -4.50
N MET A 129 -3.79 7.04 -4.63
CA MET A 129 -3.63 5.64 -4.24
C MET A 129 -4.53 4.76 -5.12
N ASP A 130 -4.12 3.51 -5.35
CA ASP A 130 -4.82 2.51 -6.15
C ASP A 130 -4.32 1.10 -5.75
N PHE A 131 -5.06 0.06 -6.14
CA PHE A 131 -4.76 -1.32 -5.71
C PHE A 131 -3.41 -1.86 -6.24
N SER A 132 -2.92 -1.38 -7.39
CA SER A 132 -1.59 -1.80 -7.88
C SER A 132 -0.46 -1.13 -7.11
N THR A 133 -0.60 0.14 -6.74
CA THR A 133 0.32 0.80 -5.79
C THR A 133 0.31 0.08 -4.44
N ILE A 134 -0.86 -0.29 -3.91
CA ILE A 134 -0.97 -1.05 -2.64
C ILE A 134 -0.29 -2.42 -2.78
N ARG A 135 -0.47 -3.13 -3.90
CA ARG A 135 0.20 -4.41 -4.19
C ARG A 135 1.72 -4.26 -4.19
N GLU A 136 2.25 -3.23 -4.85
CA GLU A 136 3.69 -2.93 -4.85
C GLU A 136 4.20 -2.63 -3.43
N LYS A 137 3.43 -1.92 -2.60
CA LYS A 137 3.78 -1.67 -1.20
C LYS A 137 3.81 -2.95 -0.34
N ILE A 138 2.92 -3.92 -0.58
CA ILE A 138 2.99 -5.25 0.07
C ILE A 138 4.25 -5.99 -0.39
N ILE A 139 4.48 -6.12 -1.70
CA ILE A 139 5.62 -6.87 -2.27
C ILE A 139 6.96 -6.30 -1.77
N ASN A 140 7.09 -4.98 -1.72
CA ASN A 140 8.27 -4.28 -1.23
C ASN A 140 8.32 -4.17 0.31
N LYS A 141 7.43 -4.84 1.05
CA LYS A 141 7.39 -4.89 2.53
C LYS A 141 7.35 -3.49 3.19
N GLN A 142 6.62 -2.55 2.57
CA GLN A 142 6.51 -1.16 3.04
C GLN A 142 5.47 -0.98 4.17
N TYR A 143 4.72 -2.02 4.52
CA TYR A 143 3.78 -2.03 5.64
C TYR A 143 4.39 -2.75 6.84
N SER A 144 4.37 -2.09 8.01
CA SER A 144 4.81 -2.65 9.29
C SER A 144 3.71 -3.43 10.03
N SER A 145 2.46 -3.24 9.63
CA SER A 145 1.23 -3.83 10.16
C SER A 145 0.10 -3.69 9.13
N GLY A 146 -0.99 -4.43 9.32
CA GLY A 146 -2.18 -4.35 8.49
C GLY A 146 -2.91 -3.00 8.57
N GLU A 147 -2.74 -2.24 9.66
CA GLU A 147 -3.30 -0.88 9.78
C GLU A 147 -2.83 0.03 8.64
N GLY A 148 -1.54 0.00 8.28
CA GLY A 148 -1.02 0.80 7.17
C GLY A 148 -1.58 0.40 5.80
N PHE A 149 -1.90 -0.88 5.60
CA PHE A 149 -2.60 -1.37 4.41
C PHE A 149 -4.06 -0.88 4.40
N LYS A 150 -4.75 -0.95 5.55
CA LYS A 150 -6.12 -0.46 5.73
C LYS A 150 -6.25 1.04 5.45
N ASP A 151 -5.27 1.83 5.89
CA ASP A 151 -5.24 3.27 5.67
C ASP A 151 -5.12 3.63 4.18
N ASP A 152 -4.28 2.90 3.41
CA ASP A 152 -4.18 3.12 1.97
C ASP A 152 -5.41 2.62 1.20
N VAL A 153 -6.03 1.49 1.60
CA VAL A 153 -7.29 1.04 0.98
C VAL A 153 -8.42 2.05 1.24
N ASN A 154 -8.52 2.59 2.45
CA ASN A 154 -9.44 3.69 2.74
C ASN A 154 -9.13 4.94 1.91
N LEU A 155 -7.84 5.28 1.74
CA LEU A 155 -7.42 6.41 0.91
C LEU A 155 -7.86 6.27 -0.56
N VAL A 156 -7.99 5.06 -1.11
CA VAL A 156 -8.59 4.83 -2.44
C VAL A 156 -10.04 5.32 -2.46
N PHE A 157 -10.84 4.91 -1.48
CA PHE A 157 -12.27 5.25 -1.41
C PHE A 157 -12.51 6.73 -1.01
N ASP A 158 -11.73 7.27 -0.08
CA ASP A 158 -11.73 8.68 0.30
C ASP A 158 -11.35 9.61 -0.87
N ASN A 159 -10.48 9.16 -1.79
CA ASN A 159 -10.17 9.87 -3.02
C ASN A 159 -11.29 9.73 -4.07
N CYS A 160 -11.98 8.59 -4.07
CA CYS A 160 -13.14 8.35 -4.94
C CYS A 160 -14.28 9.32 -4.61
N GLU A 161 -14.76 9.32 -3.36
CA GLU A 161 -15.83 10.18 -2.85
C GLU A 161 -15.48 11.68 -2.96
N ARG A 162 -14.22 12.04 -2.74
CA ARG A 162 -13.77 13.45 -2.83
C ARG A 162 -13.68 13.99 -4.25
N PHE A 163 -13.67 13.12 -5.28
CA PHE A 163 -13.54 13.54 -6.68
C PHE A 163 -14.77 13.23 -7.55
N ASN A 164 -15.55 12.21 -7.22
CA ASN A 164 -16.69 11.74 -8.02
C ASN A 164 -18.00 11.91 -7.25
N GLU A 165 -19.08 12.25 -7.95
CA GLU A 165 -20.42 12.30 -7.37
C GLU A 165 -20.89 10.89 -6.97
N ASP A 166 -21.55 10.74 -5.82
CA ASP A 166 -22.02 9.45 -5.30
C ASP A 166 -22.92 8.68 -6.29
N ASN A 167 -23.76 9.43 -7.03
CA ASN A 167 -24.68 8.88 -8.04
C ASN A 167 -24.02 8.54 -9.38
N SER A 168 -22.72 8.82 -9.56
CA SER A 168 -21.95 8.37 -10.72
C SER A 168 -21.60 6.89 -10.62
N GLU A 169 -21.30 6.24 -11.75
CA GLU A 169 -20.90 4.83 -11.77
C GLU A 169 -19.61 4.56 -10.99
N ILE A 170 -18.71 5.54 -10.89
CA ILE A 170 -17.49 5.47 -10.09
C ILE A 170 -17.80 5.66 -8.60
N GLY A 171 -18.69 6.60 -8.25
CA GLY A 171 -19.15 6.82 -6.87
C GLY A 171 -19.83 5.57 -6.29
N LYS A 172 -20.81 5.00 -7.01
CA LYS A 172 -21.46 3.73 -6.66
C LYS A 172 -20.46 2.59 -6.47
N ALA A 173 -19.51 2.45 -7.40
CA ALA A 173 -18.45 1.44 -7.30
C ALA A 173 -17.60 1.66 -6.03
N GLY A 174 -17.24 2.90 -5.69
CA GLY A 174 -16.53 3.24 -4.45
C GLY A 174 -17.30 2.80 -3.20
N HIS A 175 -18.59 3.14 -3.10
CA HIS A 175 -19.45 2.77 -1.96
C HIS A 175 -19.62 1.26 -1.81
N ILE A 176 -19.79 0.53 -2.92
CA ILE A 176 -19.86 -0.94 -2.93
C ILE A 176 -18.52 -1.54 -2.46
N MET A 177 -17.39 -1.06 -3.01
CA MET A 177 -16.06 -1.56 -2.68
C MET A 177 -15.66 -1.27 -1.23
N ARG A 178 -15.99 -0.08 -0.68
CA ARG A 178 -15.79 0.25 0.74
C ARG A 178 -16.61 -0.70 1.63
N THR A 179 -17.90 -0.89 1.32
CA THR A 179 -18.78 -1.80 2.07
C THR A 179 -18.27 -3.25 2.07
N PHE A 180 -17.78 -3.73 0.93
CA PHE A 180 -17.13 -5.04 0.83
C PHE A 180 -15.85 -5.11 1.68
N PHE A 181 -15.00 -4.09 1.59
CA PHE A 181 -13.75 -4.01 2.34
C PHE A 181 -13.99 -4.03 3.86
N ASP A 182 -14.83 -3.14 4.39
CA ASP A 182 -15.08 -3.01 5.82
C ASP A 182 -15.64 -4.30 6.44
N LYS A 183 -16.51 -5.02 5.70
CA LYS A 183 -16.98 -6.34 6.08
C LYS A 183 -15.81 -7.33 6.19
N ARG A 184 -15.00 -7.49 5.14
CA ARG A 184 -13.89 -8.45 5.10
C ARG A 184 -12.80 -8.11 6.12
N TRP A 185 -12.50 -6.82 6.30
CA TRP A 185 -11.58 -6.35 7.34
C TRP A 185 -12.08 -6.71 8.75
N THR A 186 -13.37 -6.54 9.02
CA THR A 186 -14.01 -6.94 10.29
C THR A 186 -14.02 -8.46 10.50
N GLU A 187 -13.93 -9.25 9.44
CA GLU A 187 -13.76 -10.71 9.53
C GLU A 187 -12.29 -11.12 9.79
N LEU A 188 -11.30 -10.35 9.32
CA LEU A 188 -9.88 -10.52 9.67
C LEU A 188 -9.62 -10.15 11.14
N LEU A 189 -10.17 -9.04 11.62
CA LEU A 189 -10.04 -8.60 13.03
C LEU A 189 -10.64 -9.57 14.07
N LYS A 190 -11.34 -10.64 13.65
CA LYS A 190 -11.83 -11.72 14.52
C LYS A 190 -10.90 -12.95 14.55
N ARG A 191 -9.81 -12.93 13.76
CA ARG A 191 -8.82 -14.01 13.61
C ARG A 191 -7.46 -13.65 14.25
N TRP A 192 -7.24 -12.38 14.57
CA TRP A 192 -6.01 -11.83 15.16
C TRP A 192 -6.17 -11.59 16.67
#